data_AF-A0AAV7LG62-F1
#
_entry.id   AF-A0AAV7LG62-F1
#
_cell.length_a   1.000
_cell.length_b   1.000
_cell.length_c   1.000
_cell.angle_alpha   90.00
_cell.angle_beta   90.00
_cell.angle_gamma   90.00
#
_symmetry.space_group_name_H-M   'P 1'
#
loop_
_entity.id
_entity.type
_entity.pdbx_description
1 polymer ?
#
loop_
_entity_poly.entity_id
_entity_poly.type
_entity_poly.pdbx_seq_one_letter_code
_entity_poly.pdbx_strand_id
1 'polypeptide(L)'
;MAAKVKLPPNYRYGMSRPWTLAAKKKNPPGKMRNKVFVEPIAKEDWAYFRGDTVEVLFGKDTGKQGKISQVILERNWVVVEGLNTHYRYVGKTGDYRGTYVASEAPLLHSQVALVDPTDRKPTSIEWRYTEEGERVRVSVRTGRIIPEPVKQRDDGIIPEQWVDGPKDTSVDDTLENTYVPSLKTFEEEIMEKMGIVETRRPRKSYWY
;
A
#
# COMPACT_ATOMS: atom_id res chain seq x y z
N MET A 1 0.66 -15.12 3.67
CA MET A 1 -0.71 -14.76 3.26
C MET A 1 -1.36 -13.90 4.34
N ALA A 2 -1.71 -12.65 4.05
CA ALA A 2 -2.45 -11.82 5.00
C ALA A 2 -3.89 -12.35 5.13
N ALA A 3 -4.28 -12.77 6.34
CA ALA A 3 -5.64 -13.21 6.62
C ALA A 3 -6.63 -12.07 6.31
N LYS A 4 -7.69 -12.34 5.55
CA LYS A 4 -8.73 -11.35 5.25
C LYS A 4 -9.40 -10.91 6.55
N VAL A 5 -9.25 -9.64 6.91
CA VAL A 5 -9.89 -9.05 8.09
C VAL A 5 -11.25 -8.49 7.72
N LYS A 6 -12.31 -8.98 8.37
CA LYS A 6 -13.66 -8.39 8.25
C LYS A 6 -13.75 -7.17 9.17
N LEU A 7 -13.88 -5.97 8.59
CA LEU A 7 -14.06 -4.72 9.31
C LEU A 7 -15.56 -4.35 9.37
N PRO A 8 -16.03 -3.72 10.46
CA PRO A 8 -17.40 -3.22 10.52
C PRO A 8 -17.61 -2.07 9.51
N PRO A 9 -18.85 -1.82 9.05
CA PRO A 9 -19.13 -0.83 8.00
C PRO A 9 -18.65 0.60 8.34
N ASN A 10 -18.76 0.97 9.62
CA ASN A 10 -18.37 2.29 10.13
C ASN A 10 -17.04 2.23 10.91
N TYR A 11 -16.09 1.40 10.47
CA TYR A 11 -14.78 1.31 11.09
C TYR A 11 -14.06 2.67 11.04
N ARG A 12 -13.63 3.16 12.21
CA ARG A 12 -12.86 4.40 12.30
C ARG A 12 -11.36 4.10 12.13
N TYR A 13 -10.85 4.36 10.93
CA TYR A 13 -9.42 4.29 10.64
C TYR A 13 -8.61 5.25 11.53
N GLY A 14 -7.41 4.79 11.90
CA GLY A 14 -6.43 5.52 12.67
C GLY A 14 -5.03 5.28 12.11
N MET A 15 -4.01 5.73 12.82
CA MET A 15 -2.60 5.53 12.42
C MET A 15 -2.18 4.06 12.38
N SER A 16 -2.74 3.25 13.29
CA SER A 16 -2.44 1.82 13.38
C SER A 16 -3.24 1.03 12.35
N ARG A 17 -2.58 0.07 11.68
CA ARG A 17 -3.22 -0.84 10.73
C ARG A 17 -4.35 -1.65 11.41
N PRO A 18 -5.48 -1.93 10.73
CA PRO A 18 -6.68 -2.47 11.40
C PRO A 18 -6.51 -3.81 12.13
N TRP A 19 -5.59 -4.67 11.66
CA TRP A 19 -5.35 -5.99 12.25
C TRP A 19 -4.47 -5.97 13.50
N THR A 20 -3.85 -4.82 13.83
CA THR A 20 -2.94 -4.70 14.98
C THR A 20 -3.69 -4.75 16.31
N LEU A 21 -3.01 -5.22 17.37
CA LEU A 21 -3.57 -5.25 18.72
C LEU A 21 -3.97 -3.84 19.21
N ALA A 22 -3.18 -2.83 18.87
CA ALA A 22 -3.48 -1.43 19.19
C ALA A 22 -4.80 -0.96 18.54
N ALA A 23 -5.00 -1.30 17.26
CA ALA A 23 -6.24 -0.97 16.55
C ALA A 23 -7.45 -1.70 17.13
N LYS A 24 -7.31 -3.00 17.45
CA LYS A 24 -8.36 -3.80 18.12
C LYS A 24 -8.73 -3.24 19.50
N LYS A 25 -7.74 -2.81 20.30
CA LYS A 25 -7.98 -2.17 21.60
C LYS A 25 -8.70 -0.83 21.47
N LYS A 26 -8.38 -0.04 20.45
CA LYS A 26 -9.00 1.28 20.20
C LYS A 26 -10.43 1.17 19.64
N ASN A 27 -10.64 0.19 18.77
CA ASN A 27 -11.89 -0.13 18.09
C ASN A 27 -12.33 -1.57 18.42
N PRO A 28 -12.75 -1.85 19.66
CA PRO A 28 -13.27 -3.16 20.03
C PRO A 28 -14.58 -3.45 19.28
N PRO A 29 -14.93 -4.73 19.05
CA PRO A 29 -16.19 -5.10 18.43
C PRO A 29 -17.37 -4.55 19.25
N GLY A 30 -18.42 -4.08 18.57
CA GLY A 30 -19.60 -3.48 19.20
C GLY A 30 -19.48 -1.98 19.53
N LYS A 31 -18.28 -1.38 19.51
CA LYS A 31 -18.12 0.06 19.76
C LYS A 31 -18.56 0.88 18.55
N MET A 32 -19.72 1.52 18.64
CA MET A 32 -20.22 2.45 17.62
C MET A 32 -19.74 3.87 17.90
N ARG A 33 -19.37 4.60 16.84
CA ARG A 33 -18.95 6.00 16.91
C ARG A 33 -19.53 6.74 15.70
N ASN A 34 -19.67 8.06 15.81
CA ASN A 34 -20.05 8.88 14.68
C ASN A 34 -19.02 8.73 13.55
N LYS A 35 -19.53 8.48 12.34
CA LYS A 35 -18.73 8.38 11.12
C LYS A 35 -18.02 9.71 10.90
N VAL A 36 -16.73 9.62 10.55
CA VAL A 36 -15.98 10.79 10.11
C VAL A 36 -16.26 10.93 8.61
N PHE A 37 -16.84 12.04 8.20
CA PHE A 37 -16.99 12.35 6.78
C PHE A 37 -15.63 12.81 6.24
N VAL A 38 -15.27 12.28 5.09
CA VAL A 38 -14.01 12.51 4.40
C VAL A 38 -14.37 12.86 2.96
N GLU A 39 -13.65 13.80 2.37
CA GLU A 39 -13.84 14.17 0.97
C GLU A 39 -13.58 12.95 0.08
N PRO A 40 -14.51 12.59 -0.81
CA PRO A 40 -14.33 11.47 -1.71
C PRO A 40 -13.33 11.85 -2.80
N ILE A 41 -12.11 11.31 -2.70
CA ILE A 41 -11.07 11.47 -3.72
C ILE A 41 -10.89 10.13 -4.41
N ALA A 42 -10.93 10.13 -5.74
CA ALA A 42 -10.66 8.93 -6.53
C ALA A 42 -9.20 8.49 -6.32
N LYS A 43 -8.95 7.19 -6.39
CA LYS A 43 -7.59 6.66 -6.13
C LYS A 43 -6.61 7.16 -7.18
N GLU A 44 -7.08 7.34 -8.40
CA GLU A 44 -6.33 7.81 -9.55
C GLU A 44 -5.93 9.28 -9.42
N ASP A 45 -6.75 10.09 -8.75
CA ASP A 45 -6.51 11.54 -8.59
C ASP A 45 -5.65 11.87 -7.37
N TRP A 46 -5.43 10.89 -6.49
CA TRP A 46 -4.61 11.06 -5.31
C TRP A 46 -3.15 11.32 -5.66
N ALA A 47 -2.67 12.53 -5.34
CA ALA A 47 -1.36 12.99 -5.78
C ALA A 47 -0.20 12.68 -4.82
N TYR A 48 -0.42 12.19 -3.60
CA TYR A 48 0.63 12.09 -2.56
C TYR A 48 1.10 10.65 -2.31
N PHE A 49 2.37 10.35 -2.54
CA PHE A 49 2.92 9.00 -2.34
C PHE A 49 3.96 8.95 -1.22
N ARG A 50 4.14 7.77 -0.64
CA ARG A 50 5.17 7.52 0.36
C ARG A 50 6.54 7.78 -0.26
N GLY A 51 7.34 8.62 0.40
CA GLY A 51 8.66 9.03 -0.08
C GLY A 51 8.69 10.38 -0.80
N ASP A 52 7.52 10.95 -1.14
CA ASP A 52 7.47 12.31 -1.70
C ASP A 52 7.96 13.36 -0.69
N THR A 53 8.53 14.45 -1.20
CA THR A 53 8.87 15.62 -0.40
C THR A 53 7.74 16.64 -0.45
N VAL A 54 7.21 16.98 0.71
CA VAL A 54 6.10 17.92 0.88
C VAL A 54 6.47 19.04 1.82
N GLU A 55 5.82 20.19 1.64
CA GLU A 55 5.87 21.32 2.54
C GLU A 55 4.56 21.43 3.32
N VAL A 56 4.65 21.75 4.61
CA VAL A 56 3.48 21.99 5.45
C VAL A 56 2.99 23.42 5.24
N LEU A 57 1.75 23.58 4.78
CA LEU A 57 1.13 24.89 4.56
C LEU A 57 0.55 25.46 5.87
N PHE A 58 -0.13 24.62 6.65
CA PHE A 58 -0.83 25.05 7.86
C PHE A 58 -0.49 24.15 9.04
N GLY A 59 -0.14 24.74 10.18
CA GLY A 59 0.06 24.04 11.44
C GLY A 59 1.24 24.59 12.24
N LYS A 60 1.74 23.76 13.17
CA LYS A 60 2.88 24.12 14.03
C LYS A 60 4.19 24.29 13.26
N ASP A 61 4.36 23.52 12.19
CA ASP A 61 5.59 23.43 11.41
C ASP A 61 5.44 24.03 10.00
N THR A 62 4.62 25.07 9.86
CA THR A 62 4.40 25.75 8.57
C THR A 62 5.71 26.20 7.90
N GLY A 63 5.80 25.97 6.59
CA GLY A 63 6.96 26.32 5.75
C GLY A 63 8.12 25.33 5.83
N LYS A 64 8.04 24.31 6.70
CA LYS A 64 9.05 23.25 6.74
C LYS A 64 8.72 22.16 5.73
N GLN A 65 9.78 21.62 5.15
CA GLN A 65 9.72 20.52 4.18
C GLN A 65 10.13 19.21 4.85
N GLY A 66 9.47 18.12 4.46
CA GLY A 66 9.76 16.78 4.96
C GLY A 66 9.28 15.70 4.00
N LYS A 67 9.72 14.47 4.23
CA LYS A 67 9.30 13.32 3.42
C LYS A 67 8.05 12.66 3.97
N ILE A 68 7.17 12.20 3.09
CA ILE A 68 5.99 11.43 3.49
C ILE A 68 6.42 10.04 3.96
N SER A 69 6.18 9.73 5.23
CA SER A 69 6.48 8.41 5.82
C SER A 69 5.34 7.41 5.62
N GLN A 70 4.08 7.88 5.70
CA GLN A 70 2.88 7.05 5.57
C GLN A 70 1.72 7.85 4.97
N VAL A 71 0.90 7.18 4.16
CA VAL A 71 -0.36 7.72 3.62
C VAL A 71 -1.52 6.81 4.06
N ILE A 72 -2.65 7.41 4.45
CA ILE A 72 -3.88 6.72 4.85
C ILE A 72 -5.03 7.32 4.04
N LEU A 73 -5.41 6.62 2.97
CA LEU A 73 -6.40 7.08 1.99
C LEU A 73 -7.81 7.19 2.58
N GLU A 74 -8.18 6.30 3.50
CA GLU A 74 -9.54 6.27 4.07
C GLU A 74 -9.87 7.52 4.91
N ARG A 75 -8.85 8.33 5.23
CA ARG A 75 -8.99 9.59 5.98
C ARG A 75 -8.33 10.78 5.30
N ASN A 76 -7.84 10.62 4.07
CA ASN A 76 -7.03 11.61 3.35
C ASN A 76 -5.87 12.16 4.21
N TRP A 77 -5.24 11.25 4.97
CA TRP A 77 -4.17 11.60 5.90
C TRP A 77 -2.80 11.33 5.31
N VAL A 78 -1.91 12.27 5.54
CA VAL A 78 -0.49 12.22 5.17
C VAL A 78 0.33 12.40 6.44
N VAL A 79 1.32 11.54 6.63
CA VAL A 79 2.24 11.59 7.76
C VAL A 79 3.61 11.99 7.23
N VAL A 80 4.16 13.07 7.78
CA VAL A 80 5.44 13.62 7.34
C VAL A 80 6.48 13.37 8.42
N GLU A 81 7.63 12.85 8.01
CA GLU A 81 8.71 12.45 8.91
C GLU A 81 9.24 13.65 9.72
N GLY A 82 9.25 13.52 11.06
CA GLY A 82 9.78 14.53 11.98
C GLY A 82 8.99 15.84 12.08
N LEU A 83 7.90 16.02 11.32
CA LEU A 83 7.08 17.24 11.31
C LEU A 83 5.71 16.99 11.95
N ASN A 84 5.10 18.07 12.44
CA ASN A 84 3.82 18.05 13.16
C ASN A 84 3.83 17.03 14.32
N THR A 85 4.91 17.04 15.09
CA THR A 85 5.16 16.06 16.14
C THR A 85 4.63 16.51 17.50
N HIS A 86 4.16 15.53 18.27
CA HIS A 86 3.86 15.65 19.69
C HIS A 86 4.69 14.63 20.46
N TYR A 87 5.05 14.97 21.69
CA TYR A 87 5.84 14.07 22.50
C TYR A 87 4.97 13.13 23.32
N ARG A 88 5.40 11.88 23.44
CA ARG A 88 4.75 10.87 24.28
C ARG A 88 5.79 9.94 24.91
N TYR A 89 5.43 9.35 26.05
CA TYR A 89 6.25 8.33 26.69
C TYR A 89 5.97 6.95 26.08
N VAL A 90 7.04 6.22 25.74
CA VAL A 90 6.99 4.85 25.21
C VAL A 90 7.67 3.89 26.18
N GLY A 91 7.18 2.66 26.28
CA GLY A 91 7.80 1.62 27.15
C GLY A 91 7.58 1.83 28.64
N LYS A 92 6.55 2.59 29.05
CA LYS A 92 6.23 2.81 30.47
C LYS A 92 5.85 1.49 31.15
N THR A 93 6.48 1.21 32.29
CA THR A 93 6.18 0.11 33.22
C THR A 93 5.90 0.68 34.62
N GLY A 94 5.64 -0.17 35.62
CA GLY A 94 5.39 0.27 36.99
C GLY A 94 6.57 1.07 37.57
N ASP A 95 7.79 0.54 37.39
CA ASP A 95 9.01 1.12 37.96
C ASP A 95 9.69 2.13 37.03
N TYR A 96 9.49 2.02 35.71
CA TYR A 96 10.10 2.90 34.71
C TYR A 96 9.06 3.84 34.08
N ARG A 97 9.33 5.15 34.17
CA ARG A 97 8.44 6.21 33.64
C ARG A 97 8.26 6.17 32.11
N GLY A 98 9.13 5.47 31.38
CA GLY A 98 9.14 5.41 29.92
C GLY A 98 10.14 6.40 29.29
N THR A 99 10.46 6.19 28.02
CA THR A 99 11.33 7.07 27.24
C THR A 99 10.48 8.15 26.55
N TYR A 100 10.93 9.40 26.61
CA TYR A 100 10.26 10.52 25.94
C TYR A 100 10.61 10.54 24.45
N VAL A 101 9.62 10.35 23.59
CA VAL A 101 9.81 10.20 22.14
C VAL A 101 8.85 11.13 21.39
N ALA A 102 9.35 11.77 20.34
CA ALA A 102 8.52 12.53 19.40
C ALA A 102 7.74 11.57 18.49
N SER A 103 6.44 11.78 18.36
CA SER A 103 5.55 10.99 17.52
C SER A 103 4.86 11.91 16.52
N GLU A 104 4.90 11.54 15.25
CA GLU A 104 4.26 12.29 14.17
C GLU A 104 2.73 12.23 14.32
N ALA A 105 2.08 13.36 14.04
CA ALA A 105 0.63 13.44 13.91
C ALA A 105 0.25 13.57 12.42
N PRO A 106 -0.84 12.92 11.98
CA PRO A 106 -1.27 13.01 10.59
C PRO A 106 -1.75 14.43 10.25
N LEU A 107 -1.45 14.86 9.04
CA LEU A 107 -1.96 16.06 8.40
C LEU A 107 -3.00 15.67 7.33
N LEU A 108 -3.91 16.58 7.01
CA LEU A 108 -4.80 16.42 5.87
C LEU A 108 -4.07 16.73 4.56
N HIS A 109 -4.53 16.14 3.46
CA HIS A 109 -4.02 16.40 2.11
C HIS A 109 -4.01 17.89 1.73
N SER A 110 -4.98 18.67 2.24
CA SER A 110 -5.10 20.11 2.01
C SER A 110 -4.14 20.98 2.85
N GLN A 111 -3.49 20.39 3.85
CA GLN A 111 -2.54 21.09 4.74
C GLN A 111 -1.09 20.94 4.28
N VAL A 112 -0.86 20.16 3.22
CA VAL A 112 0.45 19.91 2.65
C VAL A 112 0.42 20.25 1.17
N ALA A 113 1.57 20.62 0.62
CA ALA A 113 1.76 20.77 -0.82
C ALA A 113 3.01 20.02 -1.25
N LEU A 114 3.00 19.49 -2.47
CA LEU A 114 4.19 18.88 -3.04
C LEU A 114 5.21 19.95 -3.41
N VAL A 115 6.47 19.63 -3.16
CA VAL A 115 7.59 20.51 -3.45
C VAL A 115 8.08 20.20 -4.86
N ASP A 116 8.18 21.23 -5.69
CA ASP A 116 8.78 21.07 -7.01
C ASP A 116 10.29 20.79 -6.85
N PRO A 117 10.82 19.72 -7.47
CA PRO A 117 12.23 19.34 -7.31
C PRO A 117 13.22 20.40 -7.81
N THR A 118 12.75 21.40 -8.57
CA THR A 118 13.62 22.29 -9.35
C THR A 118 13.86 23.64 -8.68
N ASP A 119 12.83 24.22 -8.09
CA ASP A 119 12.91 25.47 -7.34
C ASP A 119 12.67 25.29 -5.83
N ARG A 120 12.37 24.06 -5.38
CA ARG A 120 12.16 23.66 -3.99
C ARG A 120 11.11 24.51 -3.25
N LYS A 121 10.09 25.01 -3.95
CA LYS A 121 8.96 25.68 -3.29
C LYS A 121 7.67 24.91 -3.49
N PRO A 122 6.65 25.13 -2.66
CA PRO A 122 5.40 24.39 -2.75
C PRO A 122 4.68 24.74 -4.07
N THR A 123 4.06 23.74 -4.68
CA THR A 123 3.31 23.89 -5.94
C THR A 123 2.03 23.06 -5.95
N SER A 124 1.03 23.55 -6.67
CA SER A 124 -0.15 22.75 -7.04
C SER A 124 0.19 21.83 -8.19
N ILE A 125 -0.50 20.69 -8.25
CA ILE A 125 -0.25 19.63 -9.23
C ILE A 125 -1.49 19.39 -10.08
N GLU A 126 -1.23 19.10 -11.34
CA GLU A 126 -2.19 18.56 -12.29
C GLU A 126 -1.68 17.21 -12.81
N TRP A 127 -2.61 16.31 -13.08
CA TRP A 127 -2.31 15.05 -13.76
C TRP A 127 -2.34 15.29 -15.27
N ARG A 128 -1.28 14.90 -15.97
CA ARG A 128 -1.19 14.95 -17.44
C ARG A 128 -0.69 13.60 -17.97
N TYR A 129 -0.86 13.38 -19.26
CA TYR A 129 -0.29 12.24 -19.96
C TYR A 129 0.93 12.69 -20.77
N THR A 130 1.99 11.88 -20.75
CA THR A 130 3.14 12.05 -21.65
C THR A 130 2.77 11.61 -23.06
N GLU A 131 3.63 11.93 -24.03
CA GLU A 131 3.46 11.49 -25.42
C GLU A 131 3.50 9.95 -25.55
N GLU A 132 4.18 9.27 -24.63
CA GLU A 132 4.26 7.81 -24.51
C GLU A 132 3.00 7.20 -23.87
N GLY A 133 2.07 8.03 -23.39
CA GLY A 133 0.82 7.60 -22.74
C GLY A 133 0.94 7.35 -21.23
N GLU A 134 2.09 7.64 -20.61
CA GLU A 134 2.27 7.50 -19.17
C GLU A 134 1.59 8.65 -18.43
N ARG A 135 0.83 8.34 -17.36
CA ARG A 135 0.20 9.35 -16.51
C ARG A 135 1.21 9.88 -15.51
N VAL A 136 1.48 11.17 -15.56
CA VAL A 136 2.48 11.84 -14.73
C VAL A 136 1.90 13.04 -13.98
N ARG A 137 2.51 13.36 -12.84
CA ARG A 137 2.21 14.57 -12.06
C ARG A 137 3.02 15.73 -12.61
N VAL A 138 2.37 16.85 -12.91
CA VAL A 138 3.03 18.05 -13.43
C VAL A 138 2.80 19.22 -12.47
N SER A 139 3.87 19.96 -12.17
CA SER A 139 3.78 21.19 -11.41
C SER A 139 3.12 22.29 -12.23
N VAL A 140 2.06 22.90 -11.70
CA VAL A 140 1.35 24.00 -12.37
C VAL A 140 2.26 25.25 -12.46
N ARG A 141 3.20 25.42 -11.54
CA ARG A 141 4.06 26.62 -11.51
C ARG A 141 5.14 26.60 -12.58
N THR A 142 5.87 25.50 -12.70
CA THR A 142 7.03 25.38 -13.60
C THR A 142 6.76 24.55 -14.84
N GLY A 143 5.62 23.85 -14.89
CA GLY A 143 5.29 22.88 -15.93
C GLY A 143 6.15 21.62 -15.90
N ARG A 144 6.97 21.41 -14.86
CA ARG A 144 7.88 20.26 -14.78
C ARG A 144 7.20 19.03 -14.19
N ILE A 145 7.65 17.87 -14.66
CA ILE A 145 7.18 16.57 -14.17
C ILE A 145 7.76 16.31 -12.78
N ILE A 146 6.89 15.94 -11.84
CA ILE A 146 7.25 15.48 -10.51
C ILE A 146 7.22 13.95 -10.54
N PRO A 147 8.39 13.27 -10.56
CA PRO A 147 8.44 11.83 -10.66
C PRO A 147 7.80 11.17 -9.44
N GLU A 148 7.23 9.98 -9.62
CA GLU A 148 6.80 9.16 -8.49
C GLU A 148 8.03 8.63 -7.73
N PRO A 149 8.02 8.67 -6.39
CA PRO A 149 9.12 8.15 -5.59
C PRO A 149 9.16 6.63 -5.70
N VAL A 150 10.38 6.06 -5.63
CA VAL A 150 10.56 4.61 -5.71
C VAL A 150 9.76 3.91 -4.61
N LYS A 151 8.72 3.16 -5.03
CA LYS A 151 7.83 2.46 -4.12
C LYS A 151 8.54 1.25 -3.53
N GLN A 152 8.91 1.34 -2.25
CA GLN A 152 9.37 0.17 -1.50
C GLN A 152 8.24 -0.87 -1.41
N ARG A 153 8.55 -2.12 -1.72
CA ARG A 153 7.59 -3.24 -1.62
C ARG A 153 7.16 -3.41 -0.16
N ASP A 154 5.87 -3.65 0.07
CA ASP A 154 5.34 -3.86 1.43
C ASP A 154 5.91 -5.12 2.10
N ASP A 155 6.36 -6.09 1.29
CA ASP A 155 6.95 -7.35 1.75
C ASP A 155 8.39 -7.19 2.26
N GLY A 156 9.03 -6.04 2.01
CA GLY A 156 10.40 -5.74 2.45
C GLY A 156 11.50 -6.42 1.64
N ILE A 157 11.17 -7.22 0.63
CA ILE A 157 12.13 -7.90 -0.24
C ILE A 157 12.67 -6.93 -1.28
N ILE A 158 14.00 -6.84 -1.37
CA ILE A 158 14.73 -6.10 -2.41
C ILE A 158 15.13 -7.10 -3.51
N PRO A 159 14.52 -7.06 -4.71
CA PRO A 159 14.75 -8.07 -5.75
C PRO A 159 16.21 -8.17 -6.18
N GLU A 160 16.92 -7.05 -6.25
CA GLU A 160 18.33 -6.99 -6.65
C GLU A 160 19.27 -7.74 -5.68
N GLN A 161 18.84 -7.95 -4.45
CA GLN A 161 19.61 -8.64 -3.40
C GLN A 161 19.07 -10.05 -3.13
N TRP A 162 18.13 -10.52 -3.95
CA TRP A 162 17.52 -11.83 -3.78
C TRP A 162 18.52 -12.95 -4.13
N VAL A 163 18.54 -13.99 -3.30
CA VAL A 163 19.34 -15.20 -3.51
C VAL A 163 18.40 -16.38 -3.32
N ASP A 164 18.37 -17.28 -4.31
CA ASP A 164 17.48 -18.43 -4.30
C ASP A 164 17.83 -19.39 -3.15
N GLY A 165 16.80 -19.76 -2.39
CA GLY A 165 16.89 -20.76 -1.35
C GLY A 165 16.76 -22.19 -1.89
N PRO A 166 16.91 -23.20 -1.01
CA PRO A 166 16.86 -24.61 -1.41
C PRO A 166 15.48 -25.09 -1.89
N LYS A 167 14.43 -24.28 -1.73
CA LYS A 167 13.05 -24.56 -2.14
C LYS A 167 12.54 -23.59 -3.20
N ASP A 168 13.39 -22.66 -3.64
CA ASP A 168 13.04 -21.70 -4.66
C ASP A 168 13.40 -22.30 -6.02
N THR A 169 12.57 -22.03 -7.03
CA THR A 169 12.77 -22.53 -8.40
C THR A 169 13.57 -21.51 -9.20
N SER A 170 14.45 -21.98 -10.08
CA SER A 170 15.28 -21.09 -10.88
C SER A 170 14.42 -20.35 -11.91
N VAL A 171 14.87 -19.15 -12.33
CA VAL A 171 14.12 -18.35 -13.31
C VAL A 171 14.01 -19.08 -14.65
N ASP A 172 15.07 -19.76 -15.07
CA ASP A 172 15.11 -20.51 -16.34
C ASP A 172 14.05 -21.62 -16.36
N ASP A 173 13.94 -22.40 -15.27
CA ASP A 173 12.93 -23.47 -15.15
C ASP A 173 11.49 -22.91 -15.14
N THR A 174 11.28 -21.71 -14.57
CA THR A 174 9.95 -21.11 -14.49
C THR A 174 9.48 -20.46 -15.79
N LEU A 175 10.41 -19.99 -16.63
CA LEU A 175 10.11 -19.34 -17.91
C LEU A 175 10.07 -20.32 -19.08
N GLU A 176 10.52 -21.56 -18.87
CA GLU A 176 10.43 -22.61 -19.87
C GLU A 176 8.98 -22.86 -20.28
N ASN A 177 8.66 -22.59 -21.55
CA ASN A 177 7.34 -22.85 -22.10
C ASN A 177 7.18 -24.34 -22.41
N THR A 178 6.71 -25.09 -21.40
CA THR A 178 6.45 -26.53 -21.49
C THR A 178 5.05 -26.88 -21.97
N TYR A 179 4.13 -25.89 -22.04
CA TYR A 179 2.74 -26.14 -22.39
C TYR A 179 2.54 -26.31 -23.90
N VAL A 180 1.98 -27.46 -24.28
CA VAL A 180 1.57 -27.74 -25.66
C VAL A 180 0.04 -27.73 -25.72
N PRO A 181 -0.59 -26.83 -26.51
CA PRO A 181 -2.04 -26.78 -26.60
C PRO A 181 -2.57 -28.06 -27.25
N SER A 182 -3.43 -28.77 -26.53
CA SER A 182 -4.06 -30.01 -26.99
C SER A 182 -5.57 -29.99 -26.74
N LEU A 183 -6.31 -30.87 -27.43
CA LEU A 183 -7.75 -31.04 -27.22
C LEU A 183 -8.07 -32.05 -26.09
N LYS A 184 -7.04 -32.62 -25.46
CA LYS A 184 -7.19 -33.59 -24.36
C LYS A 184 -7.34 -32.83 -23.05
N THR A 185 -8.02 -33.44 -22.09
CA THR A 185 -8.01 -32.92 -20.72
C THR A 185 -6.67 -33.22 -20.03
N PHE A 186 -6.39 -32.50 -18.95
CA PHE A 186 -5.19 -32.73 -18.13
C PHE A 186 -5.14 -34.17 -17.59
N GLU A 187 -6.29 -34.70 -17.17
CA GLU A 187 -6.39 -36.06 -16.66
C GLU A 187 -6.11 -37.10 -17.75
N GLU A 188 -6.64 -36.91 -18.96
CA GLU A 188 -6.40 -37.79 -20.10
C GLU A 188 -4.92 -37.80 -20.49
N GLU A 189 -4.28 -36.63 -20.57
CA GLU A 189 -2.86 -36.50 -20.91
C GLU A 189 -1.97 -37.17 -19.86
N ILE A 190 -2.27 -37.01 -18.56
CA ILE A 190 -1.54 -37.68 -17.49
C ILE A 190 -1.75 -39.18 -17.52
N MET A 191 -2.99 -39.65 -17.74
CA MET A 191 -3.26 -41.08 -17.83
C MET A 191 -2.46 -41.70 -18.98
N GLU A 192 -2.44 -41.07 -20.15
CA GLU A 192 -1.62 -41.52 -21.28
C GLU A 192 -0.12 -41.50 -20.96
N LYS A 193 0.38 -40.41 -20.36
CA LYS A 193 1.80 -40.25 -20.00
C LYS A 193 2.26 -41.27 -18.96
N MET A 194 1.39 -41.62 -18.01
CA MET A 194 1.64 -42.62 -16.98
C MET A 194 1.31 -44.05 -17.44
N GLY A 195 0.79 -44.25 -18.65
CA GLY A 195 0.41 -45.55 -19.19
C GLY A 195 -0.81 -46.19 -18.50
N ILE A 196 -1.66 -45.38 -17.87
CA ILE A 196 -2.87 -45.83 -17.17
C ILE A 196 -3.97 -46.04 -18.21
N VAL A 197 -4.52 -47.26 -18.26
CA VAL A 197 -5.61 -47.63 -19.17
C VAL A 197 -6.86 -47.95 -18.36
N GLU A 198 -7.88 -47.08 -18.44
CA GLU A 198 -9.20 -47.35 -17.87
C GLU A 198 -10.09 -48.00 -18.93
N THR A 199 -10.54 -49.23 -18.64
CA THR A 199 -11.38 -50.02 -19.56
C THR A 199 -12.87 -49.87 -19.24
N ARG A 200 -13.21 -49.40 -18.04
CA ARG A 200 -14.58 -49.20 -17.60
C ARG A 200 -15.13 -47.89 -18.16
N ARG A 201 -16.42 -47.87 -18.50
CA ARG A 201 -17.13 -46.65 -18.91
C ARG A 201 -18.00 -46.13 -17.77
N PRO A 202 -18.01 -44.82 -17.50
CA PRO A 202 -18.88 -44.25 -16.47
C PRO A 202 -20.35 -44.53 -16.81
N ARG A 203 -21.12 -44.97 -15.81
CA ARG A 203 -22.56 -45.18 -15.95
C ARG A 203 -23.28 -43.83 -16.02
N LYS A 204 -24.38 -43.76 -16.75
CA LYS A 204 -25.22 -42.54 -16.81
C LYS A 204 -25.73 -42.19 -15.41
N SER A 205 -25.55 -40.94 -15.00
CA SER A 205 -26.09 -40.38 -13.76
C SER A 205 -27.04 -39.21 -14.08
N TYR A 206 -28.07 -39.03 -13.27
CA TYR A 206 -28.97 -37.88 -13.35
C TYR A 206 -28.45 -36.77 -12.44
N TRP A 207 -28.52 -35.53 -12.92
CA TRP A 207 -28.23 -34.32 -12.16
C TRP A 207 -29.52 -33.50 -12.11
N TYR A 208 -30.04 -33.24 -10.92
CA TYR A 208 -31.26 -32.48 -10.66
C TYR A 208 -31.02 -31.45 -9.55
#